data_AF-A0A5B7JEE1-F1
#
_entry.id   AF-A0A5B7JEE1-F1
#
_cell.length_a   1.000
_cell.length_b   1.000
_cell.length_c   1.000
_cell.angle_alpha   90.00
_cell.angle_beta   90.00
_cell.angle_gamma   90.00
#
_symmetry.space_group_name_H-M   'P 1'
#
loop_
_entity.id
_entity.type
_entity.pdbx_description
1 polymer ?
#
loop_
_entity_poly.entity_id
_entity_poly.type
_entity_poly.pdbx_seq_one_letter_code
_entity_poly.pdbx_strand_id
1 'polypeptide(L)'
;MELCDLVDKARVLVLQDGLLYAGCVVPITPPDVYGVVMDGERGSRPHIYCREELLEQSWKEVKPGTTRFLAEGTRVCAFWSQQYRALYPGECACVRVRMHVCAPTPPPPLPASSASHSSPNSHN
;
A
#
# COMPACT_ATOMS: atom_id res chain seq x y z
N MET A 1 17.90 0.36 1.06
CA MET A 1 17.68 1.20 -0.14
C MET A 1 18.78 2.24 -0.13
N GLU A 2 19.38 2.56 -1.27
CA GLU A 2 20.46 3.55 -1.34
C GLU A 2 20.12 4.72 -2.25
N LEU A 3 20.92 5.80 -2.23
CA LEU A 3 20.67 6.99 -3.04
C LEU A 3 20.59 6.70 -4.53
N CYS A 4 21.39 5.74 -5.01
CA CYS A 4 21.38 5.31 -6.40
C CYS A 4 20.06 4.62 -6.81
N ASP A 5 19.24 4.19 -5.85
CA ASP A 5 17.90 3.63 -6.13
C ASP A 5 16.83 4.73 -6.30
N LEU A 6 17.10 5.99 -5.91
CA LEU A 6 16.17 7.12 -6.00
C LEU A 6 16.19 7.79 -7.39
N VAL A 7 15.90 7.01 -8.42
CA VAL A 7 15.81 7.49 -9.80
C VAL A 7 14.38 7.94 -10.15
N ASP A 8 14.24 8.75 -11.21
CA ASP A 8 12.92 9.12 -11.73
C ASP A 8 12.08 7.87 -11.99
N LYS A 9 10.84 7.88 -11.48
CA LYS A 9 9.87 6.79 -11.57
C LYS A 9 10.31 5.47 -10.93
N ALA A 10 11.30 5.50 -10.02
CA ALA A 10 11.63 4.34 -9.21
C ALA A 10 10.39 3.89 -8.42
N ARG A 11 10.12 2.58 -8.45
CA ARG A 11 9.00 1.98 -7.74
C ARG A 11 9.37 1.75 -6.28
N VAL A 12 8.55 2.30 -5.39
CA VAL A 12 8.78 2.27 -3.95
C VAL A 12 7.50 1.90 -3.20
N LEU A 13 7.68 1.29 -2.04
CA LEU A 13 6.66 1.06 -1.04
C LEU A 13 6.95 1.99 0.14
N VAL A 14 6.00 2.84 0.50
CA VAL A 14 6.14 3.81 1.60
C VAL A 14 5.27 3.37 2.77
N LEU A 15 5.82 3.33 3.98
CA LEU A 15 5.06 3.04 5.19
C LEU A 15 4.34 4.30 5.66
N GLN A 16 3.02 4.26 5.66
CA GLN A 16 2.17 5.35 6.12
C GLN A 16 1.04 4.77 6.96
N ASP A 17 0.87 5.28 8.19
CA ASP A 17 -0.15 4.82 9.14
C ASP A 17 -0.14 3.30 9.40
N GLY A 18 1.05 2.69 9.39
CA GLY A 18 1.23 1.25 9.63
C GLY A 18 0.94 0.36 8.42
N LEU A 19 0.63 0.95 7.27
CA LEU A 19 0.37 0.24 6.01
C LEU A 19 1.36 0.67 4.93
N LEU A 20 1.62 -0.22 3.97
CA LEU A 20 2.56 0.05 2.89
C LEU A 20 1.81 0.46 1.63
N TYR A 21 2.15 1.60 1.06
CA TYR A 21 1.56 2.11 -0.17
C TYR A 21 2.57 2.11 -1.29
N ALA A 22 2.15 1.59 -2.44
CA ALA A 22 2.99 1.56 -3.63
C ALA A 22 2.93 2.91 -4.35
N GLY A 23 4.06 3.37 -4.86
CA GLY A 23 4.17 4.64 -5.57
C GLY A 23 5.43 4.76 -6.41
N CYS A 24 5.57 5.91 -7.05
CA CYS A 24 6.70 6.26 -7.90
C CYS A 24 7.45 7.48 -7.35
N VAL A 25 8.77 7.40 -7.28
CA VAL A 25 9.63 8.54 -6.93
C VAL A 25 9.62 9.57 -8.05
N VAL A 26 9.54 10.84 -7.66
CA VAL A 26 9.64 12.02 -8.51
C VAL A 26 10.77 12.90 -7.97
N PRO A 27 11.90 13.03 -8.65
CA PRO A 27 12.98 13.91 -8.21
C PRO A 27 12.55 15.38 -8.35
N ILE A 28 12.49 16.11 -7.23
CA ILE A 28 12.08 17.53 -7.19
C ILE A 28 13.31 18.42 -7.11
N THR A 29 14.15 18.18 -6.10
CA THR A 29 15.44 18.86 -5.94
C THR A 29 16.45 17.85 -5.38
N PRO A 30 16.94 16.91 -6.22
CA PRO A 30 17.95 15.95 -5.80
C PRO A 30 19.26 16.66 -5.41
N PRO A 31 20.02 16.14 -4.42
CA PRO A 31 19.80 14.89 -3.71
C PRO A 31 18.96 15.03 -2.43
N ASP A 32 18.34 16.19 -2.19
CA ASP A 32 17.78 16.54 -0.88
C ASP A 32 16.26 16.31 -0.80
N VAL A 33 15.53 16.64 -1.87
CA VAL A 33 14.06 16.64 -1.90
C VAL A 33 13.52 15.75 -3.01
N TYR A 34 12.67 14.82 -2.61
CA TYR A 34 11.99 13.88 -3.48
C TYR A 34 10.49 13.89 -3.23
N GLY A 35 9.71 13.69 -4.28
CA GLY A 35 8.29 13.41 -4.20
C GLY A 35 8.03 11.91 -4.35
N VAL A 36 6.95 11.41 -3.78
CA VAL A 36 6.39 10.09 -4.14
C VAL A 36 4.94 10.28 -4.55
N VAL A 37 4.61 9.85 -5.77
CA VAL A 37 3.22 9.80 -6.24
C VAL A 37 2.66 8.42 -5.93
N MET A 38 1.67 8.36 -5.03
CA MET A 38 1.05 7.11 -4.61
C MET A 38 0.07 6.57 -5.66
N ASP A 39 0.05 5.26 -5.85
CA ASP A 39 -0.81 4.61 -6.83
C ASP A 39 -2.28 4.74 -6.44
N GLY A 40 -3.09 5.29 -7.34
CA GLY A 40 -4.54 5.45 -7.19
C GLY A 40 -4.96 6.68 -6.36
N GLU A 41 -4.03 7.56 -6.01
CA GLU A 41 -4.35 8.77 -5.23
C GLU A 41 -4.97 9.83 -6.14
N ARG A 42 -6.11 10.38 -5.70
CA ARG A 42 -6.86 11.32 -6.52
C ARG A 42 -6.07 12.63 -6.63
N GLY A 43 -5.71 12.99 -7.85
CA GLY A 43 -5.01 14.23 -8.16
C GLY A 43 -3.49 14.09 -8.28
N SER A 44 -2.93 12.88 -8.16
CA SER A 44 -1.52 12.56 -8.41
C SER A 44 -0.54 13.55 -7.77
N ARG A 45 -0.90 14.09 -6.60
CA ARG A 45 -0.05 15.06 -5.89
C ARG A 45 1.09 14.28 -5.25
N PRO A 46 2.35 14.61 -5.52
CA PRO A 46 3.47 13.95 -4.86
C PRO A 46 3.48 14.31 -3.37
N HIS A 47 3.64 13.29 -2.53
CA HIS A 47 4.02 13.46 -1.13
C HIS A 47 5.48 13.83 -1.07
N ILE A 48 5.80 14.94 -0.43
CA ILE A 48 7.15 15.50 -0.41
C ILE A 48 7.89 14.95 0.79
N TYR A 49 9.07 14.37 0.53
CA TYR A 49 9.94 13.79 1.53
C TYR A 49 11.35 14.34 1.38
N CYS A 50 12.04 14.48 2.50
CA CYS A 50 13.49 14.62 2.49
C CYS A 50 14.15 13.28 2.12
N ARG A 51 15.40 13.34 1.67
CA ARG A 51 16.21 12.16 1.34
C ARG A 51 16.21 11.10 2.45
N GLU A 52 16.59 11.49 3.66
CA GLU A 52 16.72 10.57 4.80
C GLU A 52 15.37 9.95 5.13
N GLU A 53 14.33 10.78 5.16
CA GLU A 53 12.96 10.35 5.42
C GLU A 53 12.49 9.31 4.41
N LEU A 54 12.74 9.55 3.12
CA LEU A 54 12.36 8.62 2.07
C LEU A 54 13.17 7.32 2.15
N LEU A 55 14.45 7.38 2.50
CA LEU A 55 15.30 6.18 2.69
C LEU A 55 14.87 5.33 3.90
N GLU A 56 14.37 5.96 4.96
CA GLU A 56 13.93 5.29 6.19
C GLU A 56 12.51 4.72 6.08
N GLN A 57 11.59 5.47 5.47
CA GLN A 57 10.17 5.13 5.41
C GLN A 57 9.79 4.35 4.14
N SER A 58 10.72 4.19 3.19
CA SER A 58 10.44 3.49 1.94
C SER A 58 11.38 2.34 1.62
N TRP A 59 10.84 1.37 0.90
CA TRP A 59 11.56 0.23 0.35
C TRP A 59 11.37 0.16 -1.15
N LYS A 60 12.39 -0.33 -1.84
CA LYS A 60 12.30 -0.65 -3.26
C LYS A 60 11.22 -1.70 -3.48
N GLU A 61 10.27 -1.41 -4.36
CA GLU A 61 9.25 -2.38 -4.72
C GLU A 61 9.88 -3.47 -5.60
N VAL A 62 9.87 -4.71 -5.10
CA VAL A 62 10.35 -5.87 -5.84
C VAL A 62 9.18 -6.84 -6.00
N LYS A 63 8.70 -7.00 -7.24
CA LYS A 63 7.69 -8.01 -7.57
C LYS A 63 8.40 -9.34 -7.86
N PRO A 64 8.21 -10.39 -7.05
CA PRO A 64 8.77 -11.69 -7.37
C PRO A 64 8.11 -12.21 -8.65
N GLY A 65 8.91 -12.61 -9.65
CA GLY A 65 8.39 -13.17 -10.89
C GLY A 65 7.67 -14.51 -10.70
N THR A 66 7.86 -15.15 -9.55
CA THR A 66 7.16 -16.38 -9.17
C THR A 66 7.18 -16.57 -7.66
N THR A 67 6.07 -17.03 -7.10
CA THR A 67 5.93 -17.32 -5.66
C THR A 67 6.65 -18.60 -5.22
N ARG A 68 7.08 -19.44 -6.16
CA ARG A 68 7.77 -20.73 -5.89
C ARG A 68 9.15 -20.58 -5.27
N PHE A 69 9.75 -19.39 -5.35
CA PHE A 69 11.09 -19.10 -4.79
C PHE A 69 11.04 -18.34 -3.47
N LEU A 70 9.84 -18.01 -2.97
CA LEU A 70 9.69 -17.35 -1.67
C LEU A 70 9.87 -18.41 -0.59
N ALA A 71 10.99 -18.40 0.14
CA ALA A 71 11.18 -19.31 1.26
C ALA A 71 10.17 -19.04 2.38
N GLU A 72 9.88 -20.05 3.19
CA GLU A 72 9.12 -19.85 4.44
C GLU A 72 9.84 -18.83 5.33
N GLY A 73 9.08 -17.94 5.95
CA GLY A 73 9.61 -16.82 6.73
C GLY A 73 10.12 -15.65 5.88
N THR A 74 9.99 -15.68 4.55
CA THR A 74 10.25 -14.49 3.72
C THR A 74 9.23 -13.41 4.09
N ARG A 75 9.72 -12.26 4.56
CA ARG A 75 8.90 -11.08 4.79
C ARG A 75 8.39 -10.54 3.46
N VAL A 76 7.08 -10.45 3.34
CA VAL A 76 6.39 -10.00 2.14
C VAL A 76 5.34 -8.97 2.51
N CYS A 77 4.95 -8.19 1.52
CA CYS A 77 3.83 -7.27 1.65
C CYS A 77 2.82 -7.67 0.58
N ALA A 78 1.56 -7.86 0.97
CA ALA A 78 0.54 -8.39 0.07
C ALA A 78 -0.73 -7.55 0.12
N PHE A 79 -1.38 -7.43 -1.03
CA PHE A 79 -2.73 -6.90 -1.10
C PHE A 79 -3.69 -7.93 -0.53
N TRP A 80 -4.56 -7.51 0.38
CA TRP A 80 -5.66 -8.34 0.84
C TRP A 80 -6.70 -8.56 -0.27
N SER A 81 -6.93 -7.54 -1.10
CA SER A 81 -7.77 -7.56 -2.30
C SER A 81 -7.36 -6.41 -3.22
N GLN A 82 -7.62 -6.53 -4.52
CA GLN A 82 -7.35 -5.48 -5.52
C GLN A 82 -8.14 -4.19 -5.29
N GLN A 83 -9.18 -4.25 -4.44
CA GLN A 83 -9.97 -3.09 -4.05
C GLN A 83 -9.27 -2.22 -3.00
N TYR A 84 -8.25 -2.76 -2.32
CA TYR A 84 -7.45 -2.03 -1.34
C TYR A 84 -6.14 -1.58 -1.95
N ARG A 85 -5.73 -0.37 -1.58
CA ARG A 85 -4.49 0.27 -2.08
C ARG A 85 -3.28 0.01 -1.18
N ALA A 86 -3.54 -0.37 0.06
CA ALA A 86 -2.51 -0.71 1.03
C ALA A 86 -2.09 -2.18 0.91
N LEU A 87 -0.79 -2.39 1.03
CA LEU A 87 -0.14 -3.67 1.25
C LEU A 87 0.00 -3.90 2.76
N TYR A 88 -0.34 -5.10 3.17
CA TYR A 88 -0.23 -5.54 4.55
C TYR A 88 1.08 -6.30 4.73
N PRO A 89 1.88 -5.97 5.76
CA PRO A 89 3.08 -6.71 6.07
C PRO A 89 2.72 -8.11 6.56
N GLY A 90 3.49 -9.10 6.16
CA GLY A 90 3.33 -10.48 6.60
C GLY A 90 4.55 -11.33 6.28
N GLU A 91 4.45 -12.60 6.61
CA GLU A 91 5.48 -13.59 6.29
C GLU A 91 4.87 -14.71 5.44
N CYS A 92 5.68 -15.24 4.52
CA CYS A 92 5.31 -16.45 3.80
C CYS A 92 5.24 -17.63 4.77
N ALA A 93 4.01 -18.00 5.17
CA ALA A 93 3.80 -19.04 6.18
C ALA A 93 4.09 -20.47 5.70
N CYS A 94 4.00 -20.75 4.39
CA CYS A 94 4.34 -22.06 3.84
C CYS A 94 4.40 -22.01 2.31
N VAL A 95 5.44 -22.60 1.70
CA VAL A 95 5.45 -22.94 0.25
C VAL A 95 4.85 -24.33 0.05
N ARG A 96 3.67 -24.59 0.61
CA ARG A 96 2.95 -25.81 0.25
C ARG A 96 2.30 -25.57 -1.10
N VAL A 97 2.97 -26.03 -2.16
CA VAL A 97 2.36 -26.18 -3.49
C VAL A 97 1.31 -27.29 -3.38
N ARG A 98 0.15 -26.93 -2.82
CA ARG A 98 -1.09 -27.64 -3.07
C ARG A 98 -2.01 -26.58 -3.66
N MET A 99 -2.07 -26.57 -5.00
CA MET A 99 -3.12 -25.83 -5.68
C MET A 99 -4.46 -26.43 -5.23
N HIS A 100 -5.08 -25.79 -4.25
CA HIS A 100 -6.51 -25.75 -4.12
C HIS A 100 -6.87 -24.27 -4.22
N VAL A 101 -7.68 -23.96 -5.23
CA VAL A 101 -8.30 -22.66 -5.41
C VAL A 101 -9.06 -22.36 -4.11
N CYS A 102 -8.50 -21.52 -3.24
CA CYS A 102 -9.28 -20.94 -2.15
C CYS A 102 -10.32 -20.02 -2.79
N ALA A 103 -11.59 -20.38 -2.63
CA ALA A 103 -12.70 -19.50 -3.00
C ALA A 103 -12.53 -18.12 -2.31
N PRO A 104 -12.93 -17.03 -2.97
CA PRO A 104 -12.86 -15.70 -2.37
C PRO A 104 -13.77 -15.65 -1.14
N THR A 105 -13.19 -15.41 0.04
CA THR A 105 -13.94 -15.12 1.25
C THR A 105 -14.76 -13.83 1.07
N PRO A 106 -16.04 -13.80 1.48
CA PRO A 106 -16.88 -12.61 1.35
C PRO A 106 -16.34 -11.46 2.24
N PRO A 107 -16.47 -10.20 1.80
CA PRO A 107 -16.03 -9.05 2.59
C PRO A 107 -16.86 -8.92 3.88
N PRO A 108 -16.27 -8.34 4.96
CA PRO A 108 -16.99 -8.09 6.20
C PRO A 108 -18.13 -7.07 5.97
N PRO A 109 -19.26 -7.20 6.69
CA PRO A 109 -20.38 -6.27 6.54
C PRO A 109 -19.99 -4.86 7.00
N LEU A 110 -20.37 -3.86 6.19
CA LEU A 110 -20.20 -2.44 6.54
C LEU A 110 -21.12 -2.05 7.70
N PRO A 111 -20.71 -1.12 8.57
CA PRO A 111 -21.54 -0.64 9.66
C PRO A 111 -22.78 0.09 9.13
N ALA A 112 -23.94 -0.23 9.68
CA ALA A 112 -25.21 0.41 9.32
C ALA A 112 -25.19 1.89 9.72
N SER A 113 -25.37 2.79 8.75
CA SER A 113 -25.63 4.20 9.03
C SER A 113 -26.92 4.31 9.85
N SER A 114 -26.78 4.75 11.10
CA SER A 114 -27.89 5.11 11.97
C SER A 114 -28.67 6.27 11.33
N ALA A 115 -29.89 5.98 10.87
CA ALA A 115 -30.83 6.97 10.37
C ALA A 115 -31.20 7.94 11.51
N SER A 116 -30.82 9.21 11.36
CA SER A 116 -31.32 10.30 12.20
C SER A 116 -32.83 10.45 11.97
N HIS A 117 -33.61 10.10 12.98
CA HIS A 117 -35.04 10.41 13.04
C HIS A 117 -35.24 11.93 13.08
N SER A 118 -35.75 12.51 12.00
CA SER A 118 -36.29 13.87 11.99
C SER A 118 -37.72 13.81 12.55
N SER A 119 -37.94 14.36 13.74
CA SER A 119 -39.28 14.60 14.29
C SER A 119 -40.08 15.54 13.37
N PRO A 120 -41.37 15.26 13.09
CA PRO A 120 -42.20 16.24 12.41
C PRO A 120 -42.67 17.32 13.39
N ASN A 121 -42.45 18.57 13.00
CA ASN A 121 -42.86 19.77 13.71
C ASN A 121 -44.38 19.91 13.61
N SER A 122 -45.09 19.88 14.75
CA SER A 122 -46.50 20.29 14.83
C SER A 122 -46.62 21.78 14.53
N HIS A 123 -47.38 22.18 13.52
CA HIS A 123 -48.01 23.50 13.44
C HIS A 123 -49.33 23.44 12.65
N ASN A 124 -50.35 23.97 13.31
CA ASN A 124 -51.73 24.30 12.89
C ASN A 124 -52.74 23.15 12.77
#